data_AF-A0A9D5Q4C0-F1
#
_entry.id   AF-A0A9D5Q4C0-F1
#
_cell.length_a   1.000
_cell.length_b   1.000
_cell.length_c   1.000
_cell.angle_alpha   90.00
_cell.angle_beta   90.00
_cell.angle_gamma   90.00
#
_symmetry.space_group_name_H-M   'P 1'
#
loop_
_entity.id
_entity.type
_entity.pdbx_description
1 polymer ?
#
loop_
_entity_poly.entity_id
_entity_poly.type
_entity_poly.pdbx_seq_one_letter_code
_entity_poly.pdbx_strand_id
1 'polypeptide(L)'
;MNYYDEYKELIQSLISGDFSQASQEERDRTVNKIIHASAVTSALVSIIPLPLIESPIQITMVRSIGNVYEQELDEKVVLEIMSVIGGNVLLRQLIKLIPYAGFVVNVSRVYGTTWAIGAAAEYYFKHDREVEKEELMQVFKSVLKQKTQEKEQEMKEKHTEERLEQLQSLLEKHLISQEEYDKKREAIIAEL
;
A
#
# COMPACT_ATOMS: atom_id res chain seq x y z
N MET A 1 -13.43 5.64 -17.07
CA MET A 1 -12.57 4.48 -16.77
C MET A 1 -12.78 4.15 -15.30
N ASN A 2 -12.98 2.88 -14.92
CA ASN A 2 -13.01 2.50 -13.51
C ASN A 2 -11.55 2.39 -13.00
N TYR A 3 -11.23 2.83 -11.79
CA TYR A 3 -9.87 2.75 -11.19
C TYR A 3 -9.25 1.34 -11.28
N TYR A 4 -10.10 0.32 -11.27
CA TYR A 4 -9.68 -1.06 -11.41
C TYR A 4 -9.21 -1.44 -12.83
N ASP A 5 -9.76 -0.80 -13.87
CA ASP A 5 -9.38 -1.06 -15.26
C ASP A 5 -7.98 -0.47 -15.54
N GLU A 6 -7.74 0.78 -15.10
CA GLU A 6 -6.42 1.42 -15.20
C GLU A 6 -5.35 0.62 -14.43
N TYR A 7 -5.70 0.13 -13.24
CA TYR A 7 -4.83 -0.74 -12.47
C TYR A 7 -4.50 -2.04 -13.22
N LYS A 8 -5.48 -2.69 -13.84
CA LYS A 8 -5.25 -3.92 -14.62
C LYS A 8 -4.36 -3.67 -15.82
N GLU A 9 -4.56 -2.59 -16.56
CA GLU A 9 -3.72 -2.22 -17.70
C GLU A 9 -2.28 -1.99 -17.27
N LEU A 10 -2.07 -1.25 -16.16
CA LEU A 10 -0.75 -1.06 -15.57
C LEU A 10 -0.09 -2.39 -15.20
N ILE A 11 -0.79 -3.26 -14.48
CA ILE A 11 -0.26 -4.57 -14.08
C ILE A 11 0.05 -5.44 -15.29
N GLN A 12 -0.84 -5.48 -16.29
CA GLN A 12 -0.61 -6.20 -17.54
C GLN A 12 0.65 -5.71 -18.26
N SER A 13 0.88 -4.39 -18.28
CA SER A 13 2.11 -3.83 -18.87
C SER A 13 3.35 -4.28 -18.09
N LEU A 14 3.30 -4.34 -16.76
CA LEU A 14 4.42 -4.75 -15.92
C LEU A 14 4.76 -6.23 -16.09
N ILE A 15 3.77 -7.10 -16.31
CA ILE A 15 3.97 -8.54 -16.48
C ILE A 15 4.09 -8.99 -17.95
N SER A 16 4.14 -8.06 -18.90
CA SER A 16 4.19 -8.36 -20.34
C SER A 16 5.57 -8.84 -20.83
N GLY A 17 6.61 -8.74 -19.99
CA GLY A 17 7.95 -9.21 -20.30
C GLY A 17 8.11 -10.73 -20.20
N ASP A 18 9.15 -11.25 -20.87
CA ASP A 18 9.60 -12.63 -20.68
C ASP A 18 10.49 -12.73 -19.42
N PHE A 19 9.94 -13.31 -18.35
CA PHE A 19 10.66 -13.48 -17.09
C PHE A 19 11.55 -14.74 -17.04
N SER A 20 11.51 -15.60 -18.06
CA SER A 20 12.33 -16.82 -18.11
C SER A 20 13.83 -16.53 -18.21
N GLN A 21 14.17 -15.38 -18.79
CA GLN A 21 15.54 -14.90 -18.93
C GLN A 21 15.84 -13.71 -18.02
N ALA A 22 14.88 -13.28 -17.19
CA ALA A 22 15.06 -12.13 -16.31
C ALA A 22 15.99 -12.47 -15.15
N SER A 23 16.95 -11.58 -14.89
CA SER A 23 17.78 -11.61 -13.70
C SER A 23 16.95 -11.45 -12.42
N GLN A 24 17.48 -11.91 -11.29
CA GLN A 24 16.81 -11.72 -9.99
C GLN A 24 16.56 -10.23 -9.69
N GLU A 25 17.45 -9.34 -10.09
CA GLU A 25 17.29 -7.89 -9.88
C GLU A 25 16.15 -7.30 -10.73
N GLU A 26 15.94 -7.82 -11.95
CA GLU A 26 14.80 -7.42 -12.80
C GLU A 26 13.48 -7.93 -12.23
N ARG A 27 13.46 -9.17 -11.71
CA ARG A 27 12.31 -9.74 -11.00
C ARG A 27 11.97 -8.91 -9.76
N ASP A 28 12.94 -8.65 -8.88
CA ASP A 28 12.77 -7.86 -7.66
C ASP A 28 12.26 -6.43 -7.97
N ARG A 29 12.82 -5.77 -9.00
CA ARG A 29 12.35 -4.44 -9.45
C ARG A 29 10.92 -4.46 -9.98
N THR A 30 10.54 -5.49 -10.72
CA THR A 30 9.19 -5.62 -11.28
C THR A 30 8.17 -5.90 -10.19
N VAL A 31 8.49 -6.81 -9.27
CA VAL A 31 7.66 -7.13 -8.10
C VAL A 31 7.46 -5.88 -7.23
N ASN A 32 8.51 -5.11 -6.96
CA ASN A 32 8.39 -3.88 -6.20
C ASN A 32 7.40 -2.88 -6.84
N LYS A 33 7.44 -2.72 -8.18
CA LYS A 33 6.49 -1.86 -8.91
C LYS A 33 5.05 -2.37 -8.81
N ILE A 34 4.86 -3.69 -8.94
CA ILE A 34 3.55 -4.34 -8.77
C ILE A 34 3.01 -4.05 -7.37
N ILE A 35 3.79 -4.33 -6.33
CA ILE A 35 3.40 -4.10 -4.92
C ILE A 35 3.07 -2.64 -4.67
N HIS A 36 3.91 -1.72 -5.13
CA HIS A 36 3.71 -0.29 -4.94
C HIS A 36 2.41 0.18 -5.61
N ALA A 37 2.18 -0.19 -6.87
CA ALA A 37 0.97 0.15 -7.60
C ALA A 37 -0.28 -0.39 -6.90
N SER A 38 -0.27 -1.67 -6.52
CA SER A 38 -1.38 -2.29 -5.79
C SER A 38 -1.65 -1.65 -4.44
N ALA A 39 -0.61 -1.29 -3.68
CA ALA A 39 -0.74 -0.64 -2.39
C ALA A 39 -1.34 0.77 -2.51
N VAL A 40 -0.89 1.57 -3.49
CA VAL A 40 -1.49 2.88 -3.80
C VAL A 40 -2.96 2.73 -4.19
N THR A 41 -3.28 1.85 -5.15
CA THR A 41 -4.67 1.66 -5.60
C THR A 41 -5.56 1.14 -4.47
N SER A 42 -5.09 0.21 -3.64
CA SER A 42 -5.82 -0.29 -2.47
C SER A 42 -6.14 0.83 -1.48
N ALA A 43 -5.15 1.69 -1.19
CA ALA A 43 -5.31 2.82 -0.30
C ALA A 43 -6.34 3.83 -0.84
N LEU A 44 -6.33 4.10 -2.16
CA LEU A 44 -7.31 4.97 -2.81
C LEU A 44 -8.74 4.43 -2.74
N VAL A 45 -8.95 3.13 -2.99
CA VAL A 45 -10.30 2.54 -2.92
C VAL A 45 -10.81 2.40 -1.49
N SER A 46 -9.91 2.32 -0.50
CA SER A 46 -10.27 2.19 0.92
C SER A 46 -10.99 3.39 1.53
N ILE A 47 -11.03 4.51 0.81
CA ILE A 47 -11.81 5.70 1.17
C ILE A 47 -13.31 5.39 1.13
N ILE A 48 -13.71 4.43 0.29
CA ILE A 48 -15.08 3.93 0.23
C ILE A 48 -15.29 3.02 1.46
N PRO A 49 -16.32 3.25 2.29
CA PRO A 49 -16.56 2.49 3.52
C PRO A 49 -17.18 1.11 3.23
N LEU A 50 -16.59 0.36 2.32
CA LEU A 50 -16.96 -1.00 1.96
C LEU A 50 -15.86 -1.95 2.45
N PRO A 51 -16.16 -2.88 3.38
CA PRO A 51 -15.18 -3.84 3.85
C PRO A 51 -14.56 -4.63 2.69
N LEU A 52 -13.23 -4.79 2.73
CA LEU A 52 -12.47 -5.65 1.82
C LEU A 52 -12.59 -5.28 0.33
N ILE A 53 -12.95 -4.04 0.00
CA ILE A 53 -13.07 -3.53 -1.38
C ILE A 53 -11.77 -3.67 -2.19
N GLU A 54 -10.63 -3.66 -1.50
CA GLU A 54 -9.29 -3.81 -2.05
C GLU A 54 -8.91 -5.25 -2.42
N SER A 55 -9.70 -6.25 -2.03
CA SER A 55 -9.36 -7.67 -2.23
C SER A 55 -9.06 -8.04 -3.69
N PRO A 56 -9.83 -7.59 -4.70
CA PRO A 56 -9.51 -7.90 -6.10
C PRO A 56 -8.13 -7.36 -6.55
N ILE A 57 -7.70 -6.22 -6.00
CA ILE A 57 -6.39 -5.62 -6.27
C ILE A 57 -5.29 -6.50 -5.67
N GLN A 58 -5.45 -6.90 -4.40
CA GLN A 58 -4.49 -7.77 -3.69
C GLN A 58 -4.37 -9.16 -4.34
N ILE A 59 -5.49 -9.76 -4.76
CA ILE A 59 -5.48 -11.05 -5.49
C ILE A 59 -4.73 -10.92 -6.81
N THR A 60 -5.02 -9.87 -7.58
CA THR A 60 -4.34 -9.60 -8.86
C THR A 60 -2.84 -9.37 -8.65
N MET A 61 -2.46 -8.66 -7.59
CA MET A 61 -1.07 -8.43 -7.20
C MET A 61 -0.35 -9.76 -6.95
N VAL A 62 -0.87 -10.62 -6.07
CA VAL A 62 -0.23 -11.90 -5.72
C VAL A 62 -0.08 -12.81 -6.95
N ARG A 63 -1.12 -12.88 -7.81
CA ARG A 63 -1.03 -13.62 -9.08
C ARG A 63 0.07 -13.07 -9.99
N SER A 64 0.17 -11.75 -10.08
CA SER A 64 1.16 -11.08 -10.93
C SER A 64 2.58 -11.30 -10.42
N ILE A 65 2.79 -11.31 -9.09
CA ILE A 65 4.08 -11.68 -8.49
C ILE A 65 4.42 -13.13 -8.83
N GLY A 66 3.47 -14.06 -8.72
CA GLY A 66 3.66 -15.46 -9.13
C GLY A 66 4.12 -15.59 -10.59
N ASN A 67 3.52 -14.81 -11.50
CA ASN A 67 3.92 -14.78 -12.92
C ASN A 67 5.37 -14.30 -13.11
N VAL A 68 5.84 -13.32 -12.34
CA VAL A 68 7.24 -12.85 -12.41
C VAL A 68 8.23 -13.95 -12.01
N TYR A 69 7.81 -14.86 -11.12
CA TYR A 69 8.57 -16.04 -10.71
C TYR A 69 8.25 -17.28 -11.56
N GLU A 70 7.53 -17.15 -12.67
CA GLU A 70 7.14 -18.25 -13.57
C GLU A 70 6.32 -19.35 -12.88
N GLN A 71 5.60 -18.95 -11.85
CA GLN A 71 4.88 -19.80 -10.95
C GLN A 71 3.39 -19.50 -11.14
N GLU A 72 2.74 -20.20 -12.07
CA GLU A 72 1.30 -20.03 -12.31
C GLU A 72 0.48 -20.42 -11.07
N LEU A 73 -0.55 -19.61 -10.80
CA LEU A 73 -1.43 -19.77 -9.66
C LEU A 73 -2.88 -19.67 -10.10
N ASP A 74 -3.67 -20.68 -9.74
CA ASP A 74 -5.11 -20.52 -9.75
C ASP A 74 -5.55 -19.60 -8.57
N GLU A 75 -6.79 -19.15 -8.62
CA GLU A 75 -7.35 -18.26 -7.59
C GLU A 75 -7.41 -18.91 -6.20
N LYS A 76 -7.52 -20.25 -6.13
CA LYS A 76 -7.58 -20.97 -4.86
C LYS A 76 -6.24 -20.94 -4.16
N VAL A 77 -5.15 -21.15 -4.89
CA VAL A 77 -3.79 -21.10 -4.35
C VAL A 77 -3.47 -19.68 -3.87
N VAL A 78 -3.87 -18.64 -4.61
CA VAL A 78 -3.71 -17.25 -4.15
C VAL A 78 -4.48 -17.03 -2.84
N LEU A 79 -5.72 -17.49 -2.75
CA LEU A 79 -6.53 -17.37 -1.53
C LEU A 79 -5.96 -18.18 -0.37
N GLU A 80 -5.35 -19.34 -0.62
CA GLU A 80 -4.68 -20.16 0.38
C GLU A 80 -3.44 -19.44 0.94
N ILE A 81 -2.58 -18.89 0.08
CA ILE A 81 -1.43 -18.06 0.47
C ILE A 81 -1.90 -16.85 1.28
N MET A 82 -2.91 -16.14 0.79
CA MET A 82 -3.55 -15.02 1.49
C MET A 82 -4.15 -15.46 2.83
N SER A 83 -4.61 -16.70 2.97
CA SER A 83 -5.15 -17.26 4.21
C SER A 83 -4.05 -17.70 5.17
N VAL A 84 -2.87 -18.09 4.68
CA VAL A 84 -1.68 -18.36 5.51
C VAL A 84 -1.14 -17.05 6.07
N ILE A 85 -1.01 -16.02 5.22
CA ILE A 85 -0.57 -14.67 5.57
C ILE A 85 -1.63 -13.95 6.42
N GLY A 86 -2.91 -14.08 6.09
CA GLY A 86 -4.06 -13.45 6.75
C GLY A 86 -4.68 -14.27 7.88
N GLY A 87 -4.14 -15.45 8.16
CA GLY A 87 -4.79 -16.50 8.96
C GLY A 87 -5.02 -16.17 10.43
N ASN A 88 -6.31 -16.13 10.78
CA ASN A 88 -6.97 -16.23 12.10
C ASN A 88 -6.85 -15.11 13.13
N VAL A 89 -5.78 -14.31 13.18
CA VAL A 89 -5.66 -13.21 14.17
C VAL A 89 -5.71 -11.83 13.52
N LEU A 90 -5.16 -11.68 12.31
CA LEU A 90 -5.00 -10.37 11.67
C LEU A 90 -6.26 -9.90 10.93
N LEU A 91 -6.96 -10.79 10.22
CA LEU A 91 -8.22 -10.45 9.55
C LEU A 91 -9.30 -9.99 10.55
N ARG A 92 -9.43 -10.65 11.71
CA ARG A 92 -10.40 -10.25 12.74
C ARG A 92 -10.08 -8.92 13.43
N GLN A 93 -8.82 -8.48 13.40
CA GLN A 93 -8.36 -7.19 13.94
C GLN A 93 -8.39 -6.07 12.88
N LEU A 94 -8.35 -6.41 11.58
CA LEU A 94 -8.58 -5.49 10.46
C LEU A 94 -10.08 -5.23 10.23
N ILE A 95 -10.92 -6.26 10.41
CA ILE A 95 -12.37 -6.21 10.19
C ILE A 95 -13.12 -5.58 11.39
N LYS A 96 -12.56 -5.62 12.60
CA LYS A 96 -13.18 -4.98 13.76
C LYS A 96 -12.91 -3.47 13.74
N LEU A 97 -13.83 -2.77 13.10
CA LEU A 97 -14.19 -1.38 13.36
C LEU A 97 -13.12 -0.30 13.06
N ILE A 98 -13.17 0.24 11.84
CA ILE A 98 -12.80 1.65 11.59
C ILE A 98 -14.04 2.47 11.15
N PRO A 99 -15.05 2.66 11.99
CA PRO A 99 -15.90 3.84 11.87
C PRO A 99 -15.31 5.05 12.62
N TYR A 100 -14.13 4.92 13.25
CA TYR A 100 -13.55 5.95 14.14
C TYR A 100 -12.04 6.19 14.05
N ALA A 101 -11.26 5.39 13.31
CA ALA A 101 -9.86 5.76 13.05
C ALA A 101 -9.85 6.85 11.96
N GLY A 102 -9.07 7.91 12.17
CA GLY A 102 -8.97 9.02 11.22
C GLY A 102 -8.55 8.55 9.82
N PHE A 103 -8.96 9.30 8.80
CA PHE A 103 -8.70 9.01 7.38
C PHE A 103 -7.25 8.59 7.10
N VAL A 104 -6.28 9.33 7.64
CA VAL A 104 -4.84 9.06 7.50
C VAL A 104 -4.47 7.67 8.00
N VAL A 105 -4.97 7.28 9.17
CA VAL A 105 -4.69 5.97 9.78
C VAL A 105 -5.25 4.84 8.92
N ASN A 106 -6.48 5.00 8.41
CA ASN A 106 -7.11 3.99 7.57
C ASN A 106 -6.34 3.79 6.25
N VAL A 107 -6.07 4.89 5.52
CA VAL A 107 -5.37 4.86 4.24
C VAL A 107 -3.96 4.27 4.40
N SER A 108 -3.22 4.71 5.43
CA SER A 108 -1.86 4.22 5.70
C SER A 108 -1.84 2.73 6.07
N ARG A 109 -2.84 2.28 6.84
CA ARG A 109 -2.95 0.87 7.22
C ARG A 109 -3.30 -0.02 6.05
N VAL A 110 -4.21 0.39 5.16
CA VAL A 110 -4.52 -0.38 3.94
C VAL A 110 -3.32 -0.43 3.01
N TYR A 111 -2.62 0.69 2.82
CA TYR A 111 -1.35 0.75 2.09
C TYR A 111 -0.33 -0.25 2.64
N GLY A 112 -0.07 -0.20 3.95
CA GLY A 112 0.86 -1.10 4.62
C GLY A 112 0.44 -2.56 4.56
N THR A 113 -0.87 -2.85 4.65
CA THR A 113 -1.41 -4.22 4.56
C THR A 113 -1.19 -4.81 3.17
N THR A 114 -1.53 -4.06 2.12
CA THR A 114 -1.30 -4.52 0.74
C THR A 114 0.19 -4.70 0.47
N TRP A 115 1.06 -3.80 0.95
CA TRP A 115 2.51 -3.98 0.80
C TRP A 115 3.00 -5.24 1.51
N ALA A 116 2.56 -5.47 2.75
CA ALA A 116 2.95 -6.63 3.54
C ALA A 116 2.52 -7.95 2.92
N ILE A 117 1.32 -8.01 2.32
CA ILE A 117 0.87 -9.15 1.51
C ILE A 117 1.82 -9.39 0.35
N GLY A 118 2.14 -8.32 -0.40
CA GLY A 118 3.02 -8.38 -1.56
C GLY A 118 4.43 -8.89 -1.20
N ALA A 119 5.02 -8.36 -0.13
CA ALA A 119 6.35 -8.77 0.33
C ALA A 119 6.38 -10.23 0.82
N ALA A 120 5.33 -10.68 1.51
CA ALA A 120 5.22 -12.07 1.91
C ALA A 120 5.03 -13.00 0.69
N ALA A 121 4.26 -12.58 -0.31
CA ALA A 121 4.10 -13.32 -1.56
C ALA A 121 5.42 -13.39 -2.36
N GLU A 122 6.14 -12.28 -2.48
CA GLU A 122 7.48 -12.24 -3.08
C GLU A 122 8.42 -13.22 -2.38
N TYR A 123 8.47 -13.16 -1.05
CA TYR A 123 9.30 -14.06 -0.25
C TYR A 123 8.95 -15.52 -0.49
N TYR A 124 7.65 -15.85 -0.50
CA TYR A 124 7.16 -17.20 -0.76
C TYR A 124 7.58 -17.73 -2.13
N PHE A 125 7.41 -16.94 -3.20
CA PHE A 125 7.75 -17.39 -4.55
C PHE A 125 9.25 -17.42 -4.82
N LYS A 126 10.02 -16.50 -4.23
CA LYS A 126 11.49 -16.47 -4.33
C LYS A 126 12.16 -17.69 -3.71
N HIS A 127 11.48 -18.38 -2.80
CA HIS A 127 11.93 -19.62 -2.16
C HIS A 127 11.15 -20.84 -2.65
N ASP A 128 10.68 -20.82 -3.91
CA ASP A 128 9.99 -21.95 -4.55
C ASP A 128 8.82 -22.52 -3.74
N ARG A 129 8.13 -21.66 -2.97
CA ARG A 129 6.99 -22.01 -2.11
C ARG A 129 7.35 -22.86 -0.90
N GLU A 130 8.64 -23.07 -0.63
CA GLU A 130 9.16 -23.83 0.51
C GLU A 130 9.48 -22.91 1.70
N VAL A 131 8.45 -22.25 2.25
CA VAL A 131 8.61 -21.31 3.38
C VAL A 131 7.65 -21.66 4.51
N GLU A 132 8.17 -21.65 5.74
CA GLU A 132 7.38 -21.85 6.94
C GLU A 132 6.42 -20.68 7.21
N LYS A 133 5.25 -20.98 7.74
CA LYS A 133 4.20 -19.99 8.01
C LYS A 133 4.68 -18.87 8.94
N GLU A 134 5.46 -19.23 9.96
CA GLU A 134 5.99 -18.30 10.95
C GLU A 134 6.92 -17.27 10.29
N GLU A 135 7.67 -17.67 9.27
CA GLU A 135 8.59 -16.81 8.54
C GLU A 135 7.83 -15.83 7.64
N LEU A 136 6.83 -16.30 6.89
CA LEU A 136 5.92 -15.43 6.13
C LEU A 136 5.22 -14.42 7.04
N MET A 137 4.83 -14.84 8.25
CA MET A 137 4.21 -13.97 9.25
C MET A 137 5.18 -12.92 9.80
N GLN A 138 6.47 -13.24 9.93
CA GLN A 138 7.50 -12.27 10.33
C GLN A 138 7.74 -11.22 9.24
N VAL A 139 7.86 -11.65 7.98
CA VAL A 139 7.94 -10.75 6.81
C VAL A 139 6.72 -9.83 6.78
N PHE A 140 5.52 -10.40 6.87
CA PHE A 140 4.29 -9.63 6.86
C PHE A 140 4.24 -8.59 7.98
N LYS A 141 4.49 -8.98 9.24
CA LYS A 141 4.40 -8.07 10.39
C LYS A 141 5.42 -6.93 10.34
N SER A 142 6.65 -7.25 9.96
CA SER A 142 7.73 -6.25 9.87
C SER A 142 7.40 -5.21 8.80
N VAL A 143 7.03 -5.67 7.60
CA VAL A 143 6.67 -4.81 6.47
C VAL A 143 5.39 -4.02 6.74
N LEU A 144 4.37 -4.62 7.34
CA LEU A 144 3.13 -3.93 7.70
C LEU A 144 3.42 -2.74 8.61
N LYS A 145 4.20 -2.96 9.67
CA LYS A 145 4.57 -1.91 10.62
C LYS A 145 5.33 -0.79 9.91
N GLN A 146 6.37 -1.16 9.17
CA GLN A 146 7.21 -0.20 8.45
C GLN A 146 6.40 0.65 7.47
N LYS A 147 5.67 0.00 6.55
CA LYS A 147 4.98 0.69 5.45
C LYS A 147 3.75 1.48 5.90
N THR A 148 3.10 1.06 6.99
CA THR A 148 2.05 1.88 7.62
C THR A 148 2.64 3.15 8.22
N GLN A 149 3.75 3.05 8.95
CA GLN A 149 4.42 4.21 9.57
C GLN A 149 4.96 5.19 8.52
N GLU A 150 5.64 4.68 7.48
CA GLU A 150 6.14 5.50 6.36
C GLU A 150 5.00 6.26 5.68
N LYS A 151 3.88 5.59 5.35
CA LYS A 151 2.74 6.24 4.69
C LYS A 151 2.03 7.24 5.60
N GLU A 152 1.89 6.94 6.89
CA GLU A 152 1.28 7.85 7.86
C GLU A 152 2.12 9.13 8.00
N GLN A 153 3.44 9.00 8.06
CA GLN A 153 4.36 10.14 8.10
C GLN A 153 4.29 10.95 6.80
N GLU A 154 4.38 10.30 5.63
CA GLU A 154 4.27 10.94 4.31
C GLU A 154 2.97 11.76 4.20
N MET A 155 1.84 11.21 4.66
CA MET A 155 0.55 11.92 4.61
C MET A 155 0.50 13.11 5.55
N LYS A 156 1.11 13.03 6.75
CA LYS A 156 1.20 14.15 7.69
C LYS A 156 2.09 15.27 7.17
N GLU A 157 3.24 14.92 6.60
CA GLU A 157 4.16 15.86 5.98
C GLU A 157 3.48 16.59 4.81
N LYS A 158 2.87 15.84 3.89
CA LYS A 158 2.13 16.41 2.76
C LYS A 158 0.98 17.33 3.22
N HIS A 159 0.21 16.92 4.23
CA HIS A 159 -0.85 17.76 4.77
C HIS A 159 -0.32 19.06 5.38
N THR A 160 0.87 19.01 5.98
CA THR A 160 1.55 20.18 6.54
C THR A 160 2.03 21.11 5.43
N GLU A 161 2.67 20.58 4.40
CA GLU A 161 3.09 21.33 3.21
C GLU A 161 1.91 22.03 2.54
N GLU A 162 0.80 21.31 2.31
CA GLU A 162 -0.43 21.88 1.73
C GLU A 162 -0.99 23.03 2.58
N ARG A 163 -0.96 22.91 3.91
CA ARG A 163 -1.39 23.98 4.83
C ARG A 163 -0.48 25.19 4.75
N LEU A 164 0.83 24.99 4.64
CA LEU A 164 1.81 26.07 4.50
C LEU A 164 1.65 26.80 3.15
N GLU A 165 1.45 26.07 2.05
CA GLU A 165 1.18 26.64 0.73
C GLU A 165 -0.13 27.45 0.71
N GLN A 166 -1.19 26.93 1.32
CA GLN A 166 -2.46 27.65 1.46
C GLN A 166 -2.26 28.93 2.28
N LEU A 167 -1.53 28.86 3.38
CA LEU A 167 -1.23 30.02 4.22
C LEU A 167 -0.43 31.09 3.46
N GLN A 168 0.55 30.68 2.66
CA GLN A 168 1.30 31.58 1.77
C GLN A 168 0.40 32.22 0.71
N SER A 169 -0.48 31.43 0.08
CA SER A 169 -1.43 31.96 -0.90
C SER A 169 -2.38 33.02 -0.31
N LEU A 170 -2.79 32.85 0.96
CA LEU A 170 -3.61 33.85 1.67
C LEU A 170 -2.85 35.17 1.88
N LEU A 171 -1.56 35.09 2.24
CA LEU A 171 -0.71 36.26 2.39
C LEU A 171 -0.53 36.99 1.05
N GLU A 172 -0.20 36.26 -0.03
CA GLU A 172 -0.03 36.83 -1.37
C GLU A 172 -1.29 37.52 -1.89
N LYS A 173 -2.47 36.96 -1.57
CA LYS A 173 -3.77 37.56 -1.89
C LYS A 173 -4.17 38.72 -0.96
N HIS A 174 -3.29 39.11 -0.05
CA HIS A 174 -3.53 40.16 0.96
C HIS A 174 -4.77 39.89 1.83
N LEU A 175 -5.12 38.61 2.02
CA LEU A 175 -6.25 38.17 2.86
C LEU A 175 -5.88 38.05 4.34
N ILE A 176 -4.57 38.03 4.64
CA ILE A 176 -4.01 38.04 5.99
C ILE A 176 -2.80 38.98 6.03
N SER A 177 -2.50 39.50 7.21
CA SER A 177 -1.28 40.30 7.44
C SER A 177 -0.03 39.42 7.58
N GLN A 178 1.15 40.03 7.46
CA GLN A 178 2.44 39.35 7.71
C GLN A 178 2.52 38.80 9.15
N GLU A 179 2.05 39.57 10.14
CA GLU A 179 2.03 39.16 11.55
C GLU A 179 1.12 37.92 11.76
N GLU A 180 -0.06 37.91 11.14
CA GLU A 180 -0.95 36.75 11.18
C GLU A 180 -0.37 35.53 10.46
N TYR A 181 0.34 35.74 9.35
CA TYR A 181 1.05 34.67 8.65
C TYR A 181 2.11 34.03 9.55
N ASP A 182 2.98 34.82 10.16
CA ASP A 182 4.07 34.30 10.99
C ASP A 182 3.54 33.49 12.18
N LYS A 183 2.53 34.02 12.87
CA LYS A 183 1.87 33.32 13.98
C LYS A 183 1.23 31.98 13.56
N LYS A 184 0.53 31.95 12.42
CA LYS A 184 -0.12 30.72 11.91
C LYS A 184 0.91 29.71 11.42
N ARG A 185 1.99 30.16 10.78
CA ARG A 185 3.09 29.32 10.33
C ARG A 185 3.79 28.64 11.51
N GLU A 186 4.11 29.39 12.58
CA GLU A 186 4.69 28.83 13.80
C GLU A 186 3.78 27.77 14.43
N ALA A 187 2.47 28.01 14.47
CA ALA A 187 1.51 27.04 14.98
C ALA A 187 1.48 25.74 14.15
N ILE A 188 1.51 25.84 12.82
CA ILE A 188 1.57 24.67 11.92
C ILE A 188 2.85 23.87 12.15
N ILE A 189 4.00 24.55 12.27
CA ILE A 189 5.29 23.89 12.49
C ILE A 189 5.34 23.20 13.85
N ALA A 190 4.68 23.76 14.87
CA ALA A 190 4.66 23.19 16.23
C ALA A 190 3.82 21.90 16.36
N GLU A 191 3.02 21.55 15.35
CA GLU A 191 2.20 20.32 15.31
C GLU A 191 2.96 19.11 14.73
N LEU A 192 4.19 19.30 14.23
CA LEU A 192 5.10 18.24 13.77
C LEU A 192 5.78 17.52 14.95
#